data_AF-A0A7V4MQ97-F1
#
_entry.id   AF-A0A7V4MQ97-F1
#
_cell.length_a   1.000
_cell.length_b   1.000
_cell.length_c   1.000
_cell.angle_alpha   90.00
_cell.angle_beta   90.00
_cell.angle_gamma   90.00
#
_symmetry.space_group_name_H-M   'P 1'
#
loop_
_entity.id
_entity.type
_entity.pdbx_description
1 polymer ?
#
loop_
_entity_poly.entity_id
_entity_poly.type
_entity_poly.pdbx_seq_one_letter_code
_entity_poly.pdbx_strand_id
1 'polypeptide(L)'
;MSVESSLATNRSAAPAALTEAGTGPISPAMYVAAYITTMCGVLGVAITLEDSAYTNLAMGLCTIGFLVSYISRRQSIATSVIELPAAVLFFGVCVFALLSDQGIQMLAPPSVGEDRSKALAVFLTWLVVFRSFTLTSEGRLIFCAVPTLALLGLSATVNTDPTLGTLFLVYVLSTTFMLIHETHLAQEAKRRQAGLGVAPSILSRHAQITILCVAGAAILGGMLASWLNTIGSALVTTGLVAPPAQRTTAAPQTPILYAAERELRVGTGPVQLSDQVVMRVRADHGAYWRSATFDTYTGDGWRNSLTADILLDKRLVEAREADPFAPTTSANRVVEVEVRRTAINQVGSGHRLKQTVRLEGLGQFAEIHGASEPAVVRIGGLTIGQLERLTLRMDLAATIHLPDPIQGAEYEVISDVPDWTPESLRLAGERYPREITTRYLQVSSVERDALERLPGPQPADHILAARCLVAHPVGDR
;
A
#
# COMPACT_ATOMS: atom_id res chain seq x y z
N MET A 1 64.55 -4.25 -42.29
CA MET A 1 63.20 -4.26 -42.92
C MET A 1 63.12 -5.55 -43.73
N SER A 2 62.12 -6.41 -43.67
CA SER A 2 60.92 -6.60 -42.87
C SER A 2 60.43 -8.00 -43.31
N VAL A 3 60.17 -8.93 -42.38
CA VAL A 3 58.82 -9.51 -42.16
C VAL A 3 58.29 -10.33 -43.35
N GLU A 4 58.28 -11.67 -43.22
CA GLU A 4 57.05 -12.49 -43.21
C GLU A 4 57.39 -14.00 -43.15
N SER A 5 57.08 -14.58 -42.01
CA SER A 5 57.15 -16.00 -41.69
C SER A 5 55.76 -16.42 -41.19
N SER A 6 55.34 -17.62 -41.55
CA SER A 6 54.31 -18.44 -40.91
C SER A 6 52.83 -18.04 -41.07
N LEU A 7 52.17 -18.65 -42.04
CA LEU A 7 50.74 -19.01 -42.07
C LEU A 7 50.59 -20.08 -43.18
N ALA A 8 49.81 -21.14 -43.12
CA ALA A 8 49.05 -21.83 -42.10
C ALA A 8 48.41 -23.02 -42.84
N THR A 9 48.62 -24.27 -42.42
CA THR A 9 47.67 -25.35 -42.77
C THR A 9 47.82 -26.54 -41.82
N ASN A 10 47.22 -26.40 -40.63
CA ASN A 10 46.92 -27.55 -39.77
C ASN A 10 45.39 -27.66 -39.70
N ARG A 11 44.81 -28.54 -40.53
CA ARG A 11 43.40 -28.92 -40.51
C ARG A 11 43.31 -30.43 -40.22
N SER A 12 43.31 -30.79 -38.94
CA SER A 12 42.70 -32.05 -38.47
C SER A 12 42.51 -32.05 -36.94
N ALA A 13 41.96 -30.97 -36.38
CA ALA A 13 41.33 -31.03 -35.07
C ALA A 13 39.82 -30.97 -35.31
N ALA A 14 39.15 -32.12 -35.16
CA ALA A 14 37.70 -32.17 -35.00
C ALA A 14 37.29 -31.16 -33.91
N PRO A 15 36.15 -30.47 -34.06
CA PRO A 15 35.69 -29.56 -33.02
C PRO A 15 35.43 -30.41 -31.77
N ALA A 16 36.25 -30.20 -30.75
CA ALA A 16 35.94 -30.60 -29.39
C ALA A 16 34.65 -29.86 -29.03
N ALA A 17 33.52 -30.50 -29.34
CA ALA A 17 32.23 -30.13 -28.80
C ALA A 17 32.43 -30.05 -27.28
N LEU A 18 32.17 -28.85 -26.77
CA LEU A 18 32.21 -28.43 -25.38
C LEU A 18 31.68 -29.56 -24.47
N THR A 19 32.56 -30.42 -24.00
CA THR A 19 32.25 -31.37 -22.94
C THR A 19 31.97 -30.51 -21.73
N GLU A 20 30.70 -30.47 -21.32
CA GLU A 20 30.23 -29.71 -20.16
C GLU A 20 31.21 -29.89 -18.99
N ALA A 21 31.79 -28.77 -18.57
CA ALA A 21 32.64 -28.68 -17.39
C ALA A 21 31.77 -28.94 -16.13
N GLY A 22 31.52 -30.22 -15.84
CA GLY A 22 30.57 -30.68 -14.83
C GLY A 22 31.17 -31.52 -13.71
N THR A 23 32.49 -31.54 -13.51
CA THR A 23 33.14 -32.45 -12.54
C THR A 23 34.13 -31.74 -11.62
N GLY A 24 33.72 -30.62 -11.02
CA GLY A 24 34.42 -30.03 -9.87
C GLY A 24 34.05 -30.76 -8.56
N PRO A 25 35.00 -30.96 -7.63
CA PRO A 25 34.73 -31.64 -6.35
C PRO A 25 33.63 -30.92 -5.56
N ILE A 26 32.67 -31.67 -5.03
CA ILE A 26 31.54 -31.11 -4.29
C ILE A 26 32.03 -30.53 -2.96
N SER A 27 32.00 -29.21 -2.82
CA SER A 27 32.33 -28.50 -1.59
C SER A 27 31.07 -28.08 -0.82
N PRO A 28 30.78 -28.68 0.35
CA PRO A 28 29.61 -28.29 1.15
C PRO A 28 29.71 -26.83 1.64
N ALA A 29 30.94 -26.35 1.89
CA ALA A 29 31.20 -24.97 2.31
C ALA A 29 30.72 -23.94 1.26
N MET A 30 30.83 -24.25 -0.03
CA MET A 30 30.39 -23.35 -1.10
C MET A 30 28.86 -23.26 -1.19
N TYR A 31 28.16 -24.37 -0.94
CA TYR A 31 26.70 -24.37 -0.84
C TYR A 31 26.21 -23.59 0.37
N VAL A 32 26.86 -23.74 1.53
CA VAL A 32 26.52 -22.99 2.74
C VAL A 32 26.70 -21.48 2.51
N ALA A 33 27.81 -21.07 1.90
CA ALA A 33 28.04 -19.67 1.58
C ALA A 33 27.01 -19.13 0.57
N ALA A 34 26.74 -19.87 -0.51
CA ALA A 34 25.71 -19.49 -1.48
C ALA A 34 24.30 -19.40 -0.87
N TYR A 35 23.98 -20.28 0.08
CA TYR A 35 22.73 -20.25 0.83
C TYR A 35 22.64 -18.98 1.69
N ILE A 36 23.68 -18.66 2.46
CA ILE A 36 23.75 -17.42 3.27
C ILE A 36 23.56 -16.19 2.39
N THR A 37 24.27 -16.12 1.26
CA THR A 37 24.16 -15.06 0.26
C THR A 37 22.72 -14.88 -0.23
N THR A 38 22.04 -15.99 -0.50
CA THR A 38 20.64 -15.98 -0.97
C THR A 38 19.68 -15.53 0.10
N MET A 39 19.85 -16.02 1.33
CA MET A 39 19.04 -15.60 2.48
C MET A 39 19.18 -14.11 2.76
N CYS A 40 20.38 -13.52 2.62
CA CYS A 40 20.55 -12.08 2.75
C CYS A 40 19.68 -11.30 1.76
N GLY A 41 19.61 -11.73 0.49
CA GLY A 41 18.76 -11.09 -0.52
C GLY A 41 17.26 -11.21 -0.20
N VAL A 42 16.80 -12.41 0.17
CA VAL A 42 15.38 -12.65 0.50
C VAL A 42 14.97 -11.90 1.79
N LEU A 43 15.83 -11.89 2.81
CA LEU A 43 15.61 -11.11 4.03
C LEU A 43 15.62 -9.60 3.76
N GLY A 44 16.40 -9.13 2.79
CA GLY A 44 16.36 -7.73 2.35
C GLY A 44 14.98 -7.35 1.83
N VAL A 45 14.39 -8.21 1.00
CA VAL A 45 13.01 -8.02 0.50
C VAL A 45 11.98 -8.14 1.60
N ALA A 46 12.19 -9.04 2.57
CA ALA A 46 11.30 -9.20 3.72
C ALA A 46 11.11 -7.88 4.50
N ILE A 47 12.21 -7.16 4.71
CA ILE A 47 12.22 -5.83 5.35
C ILE A 47 11.46 -4.79 4.49
N THR A 48 11.41 -4.96 3.17
CA THR A 48 10.69 -4.04 2.26
C THR A 48 9.20 -4.36 2.15
N LEU A 49 8.81 -5.64 2.14
CA LEU A 49 7.41 -6.05 1.93
C LEU A 49 6.60 -6.17 3.22
N GLU A 50 7.26 -6.34 4.37
CA GLU A 50 6.65 -6.47 5.71
C GLU A 50 5.63 -7.63 5.81
N ASP A 51 5.64 -8.57 4.86
CA ASP A 51 4.77 -9.75 4.85
C ASP A 51 5.56 -11.00 5.30
N SER A 52 5.21 -11.52 6.47
CA SER A 52 5.86 -12.69 7.06
C SER A 52 5.48 -13.99 6.34
N ALA A 53 4.27 -14.13 5.82
CA ALA A 53 3.82 -15.36 5.17
C ALA A 53 4.53 -15.56 3.84
N TYR A 54 4.58 -14.51 3.01
CA TYR A 54 5.30 -14.51 1.74
C TYR A 54 6.79 -14.76 1.95
N THR A 55 7.41 -14.10 2.93
CA THR A 55 8.83 -14.26 3.24
C THR A 55 9.16 -15.69 3.70
N ASN A 56 8.37 -16.25 4.61
CA ASN A 56 8.58 -17.62 5.09
C ASN A 56 8.44 -18.65 3.97
N LEU A 57 7.47 -18.44 3.07
CA LEU A 57 7.30 -19.27 1.87
C LEU A 57 8.54 -19.19 0.97
N ALA A 58 9.00 -17.98 0.64
CA ALA A 58 10.18 -17.77 -0.21
C ALA A 58 11.45 -18.38 0.41
N MET A 59 11.69 -18.17 1.71
CA MET A 59 12.81 -18.76 2.43
C MET A 59 12.72 -20.29 2.47
N GLY A 60 11.54 -20.84 2.74
CA GLY A 60 11.30 -22.29 2.74
C GLY A 60 11.58 -22.92 1.38
N LEU A 61 11.05 -22.32 0.31
CA LEU A 61 11.27 -22.79 -1.07
C LEU A 61 12.75 -22.68 -1.48
N CYS A 62 13.43 -21.59 -1.14
CA CYS A 62 14.87 -21.46 -1.36
C CYS A 62 15.65 -22.55 -0.60
N THR A 63 15.30 -22.82 0.66
CA THR A 63 15.96 -23.87 1.46
C THR A 63 15.80 -25.25 0.82
N ILE A 64 14.57 -25.58 0.40
CA ILE A 64 14.28 -26.83 -0.32
C ILE A 64 15.06 -26.87 -1.64
N GLY A 65 15.08 -25.78 -2.41
CA GLY A 65 15.80 -25.71 -3.69
C GLY A 65 17.30 -25.94 -3.53
N PHE A 66 17.93 -25.34 -2.51
CA PHE A 66 19.34 -25.59 -2.20
C PHE A 66 19.61 -27.05 -1.81
N LEU A 67 18.74 -27.67 -1.02
CA LEU A 67 18.85 -29.10 -0.66
C LEU A 67 18.72 -30.00 -1.88
N VAL A 68 17.73 -29.76 -2.74
CA VAL A 68 17.52 -30.50 -4.00
C VAL A 68 18.73 -30.33 -4.92
N SER A 69 19.22 -29.10 -5.10
CA SER A 69 20.40 -28.81 -5.90
C SER A 69 21.64 -29.56 -5.38
N TYR A 70 21.85 -29.59 -4.06
CA TYR A 70 22.97 -30.28 -3.44
C TYR A 70 22.89 -31.81 -3.61
N ILE A 71 21.72 -32.41 -3.34
CA ILE A 71 21.49 -33.85 -3.50
C ILE A 71 21.65 -34.25 -4.97
N SER A 72 21.09 -33.47 -5.87
CA SER A 72 21.14 -33.73 -7.30
C SER A 72 22.58 -33.71 -7.84
N ARG A 73 23.39 -32.73 -7.40
CA ARG A 73 24.82 -32.70 -7.71
C ARG A 73 25.56 -33.91 -7.13
N ARG A 74 25.23 -34.34 -5.92
CA ARG A 74 25.80 -35.55 -5.29
C ARG A 74 25.49 -36.84 -6.04
N GLN A 75 24.33 -36.89 -6.70
CA GLN A 75 23.89 -38.02 -7.52
C GLN A 75 24.31 -37.90 -9.00
N SER A 76 25.05 -36.83 -9.36
CA SER A 76 25.51 -36.56 -10.72
C SER A 76 24.40 -36.56 -11.78
N ILE A 77 23.21 -36.08 -11.39
CA ILE A 77 22.07 -35.97 -12.30
C ILE A 77 22.32 -34.82 -13.29
N ALA A 78 22.04 -35.05 -14.58
CA ALA A 78 22.16 -34.03 -15.60
C ALA A 78 21.23 -32.84 -15.32
N THR A 79 21.74 -31.61 -15.52
CA THR A 79 20.98 -30.39 -15.18
C THR A 79 19.65 -30.30 -15.93
N SER A 80 19.63 -30.71 -17.19
CA SER A 80 18.44 -30.71 -18.04
C SER A 80 17.27 -31.51 -17.45
N VAL A 81 17.55 -32.52 -16.63
CA VAL A 81 16.55 -33.36 -15.97
C VAL A 81 15.88 -32.65 -14.79
N ILE A 82 16.51 -31.64 -14.20
CA ILE A 82 16.02 -30.92 -13.02
C ILE A 82 15.34 -29.61 -13.43
N GLU A 83 15.84 -28.96 -14.48
CA GLU A 83 15.28 -27.70 -14.99
C GLU A 83 13.81 -27.86 -15.40
N LEU A 84 13.46 -28.98 -16.05
CA LEU A 84 12.10 -29.20 -16.55
C LEU A 84 11.08 -29.45 -15.40
N PRO A 85 11.32 -30.33 -14.41
CA PRO A 85 10.47 -30.43 -13.22
C PRO A 85 10.41 -29.13 -12.40
N ALA A 86 11.51 -28.41 -12.23
CA ALA A 86 11.53 -27.14 -11.51
C ALA A 86 10.69 -26.07 -12.23
N ALA A 87 10.77 -26.01 -13.57
CA ALA A 87 9.96 -25.13 -14.38
C ALA A 87 8.47 -25.51 -14.35
N VAL A 88 8.14 -26.81 -14.40
CA VAL A 88 6.76 -27.31 -14.27
C VAL A 88 6.19 -27.01 -12.89
N LEU A 89 6.98 -27.19 -11.83
CA LEU A 89 6.57 -26.84 -10.47
C LEU A 89 6.32 -25.34 -10.34
N PHE A 90 7.23 -24.50 -10.83
CA PHE A 90 7.09 -23.06 -10.80
C PHE A 90 5.87 -22.58 -11.61
N PHE A 91 5.71 -23.09 -12.82
CA PHE A 91 4.54 -22.81 -13.66
C PHE A 91 3.24 -23.29 -13.00
N GLY A 92 3.26 -24.47 -12.37
CA GLY A 92 2.14 -25.00 -11.60
C GLY A 92 1.76 -24.10 -10.42
N VAL A 93 2.74 -23.57 -9.69
CA VAL A 93 2.52 -22.60 -8.61
C VAL A 93 1.93 -21.30 -9.16
N CYS A 94 2.41 -20.79 -10.31
CA CYS A 94 1.83 -19.63 -10.98
C CYS A 94 0.39 -19.87 -11.44
N VAL A 95 0.10 -21.03 -12.04
CA VAL A 95 -1.26 -21.38 -12.49
C VAL A 95 -2.20 -21.56 -11.31
N PHE A 96 -1.77 -22.26 -10.25
CA PHE A 96 -2.55 -22.38 -9.01
C PHE A 96 -2.86 -21.01 -8.41
N ALA A 97 -1.88 -20.11 -8.42
CA ALA A 97 -2.07 -18.75 -7.96
C ALA A 97 -3.08 -17.95 -8.79
N LEU A 98 -3.11 -18.14 -10.12
CA LEU A 98 -4.10 -17.49 -10.99
C LEU A 98 -5.51 -18.06 -10.87
N LEU A 99 -5.64 -19.32 -10.42
CA LEU A 99 -6.92 -20.02 -10.30
C LEU A 99 -7.56 -19.92 -8.91
N SER A 100 -6.85 -19.36 -7.92
CA SER A 100 -7.29 -19.29 -6.52
C SER A 100 -7.10 -17.88 -5.98
N ASP A 101 -8.16 -17.29 -5.40
CA ASP A 101 -8.09 -15.98 -4.73
C ASP A 101 -7.08 -15.97 -3.57
N GLN A 102 -6.92 -17.11 -2.88
CA GLN A 102 -5.88 -17.28 -1.84
C GLN A 102 -4.48 -17.46 -2.45
N GLY A 103 -4.39 -18.03 -3.66
CA GLY A 103 -3.13 -18.28 -4.35
C GLY A 103 -2.46 -16.99 -4.83
N ILE A 104 -3.24 -15.97 -5.23
CA ILE A 104 -2.71 -14.65 -5.58
C ILE A 104 -1.98 -14.02 -4.39
N GLN A 105 -2.56 -14.12 -3.18
CA GLN A 105 -1.95 -13.58 -1.96
C GLN A 105 -0.63 -14.29 -1.58
N MET A 106 -0.49 -15.58 -1.94
CA MET A 106 0.77 -16.31 -1.74
C MET A 106 1.86 -15.90 -2.75
N LEU A 107 1.48 -15.53 -3.97
CA LEU A 107 2.42 -15.17 -5.03
C LEU A 107 2.92 -13.73 -4.90
N ALA A 108 2.05 -12.82 -4.48
CA ALA A 108 2.37 -11.43 -4.28
C ALA A 108 1.58 -10.90 -3.06
N PRO A 109 2.26 -10.28 -2.08
CA PRO A 109 1.55 -9.67 -0.98
C PRO A 109 0.64 -8.53 -1.48
N PRO A 110 -0.48 -8.23 -0.80
CA PRO A 110 -1.44 -7.20 -1.22
C PRO A 110 -0.80 -5.80 -1.39
N SER A 111 0.27 -5.54 -0.64
CA SER A 111 1.00 -4.26 -0.63
C SER A 111 1.77 -3.94 -1.92
N VAL A 112 1.80 -4.87 -2.89
CA VAL A 112 2.49 -4.73 -4.18
C VAL A 112 1.72 -3.87 -5.18
N GLY A 113 0.37 -3.86 -5.12
CA GLY A 113 -0.46 -3.12 -6.08
C GLY A 113 -0.24 -1.61 -6.07
N GLU A 114 0.32 -1.07 -4.98
CA GLU A 114 0.52 0.35 -4.76
C GLU A 114 1.87 0.86 -5.28
N ASP A 115 2.87 -0.02 -5.43
CA ASP A 115 4.26 0.39 -5.68
C ASP A 115 4.97 -0.53 -6.68
N ARG A 116 5.39 0.05 -7.80
CA ARG A 116 6.12 -0.66 -8.87
C ARG A 116 7.45 -1.24 -8.39
N SER A 117 8.10 -0.62 -7.41
CA SER A 117 9.37 -1.12 -6.86
C SER A 117 9.19 -2.43 -6.10
N LYS A 118 8.09 -2.57 -5.34
CA LYS A 118 7.72 -3.81 -4.64
C LYS A 118 7.36 -4.93 -5.63
N ALA A 119 6.68 -4.60 -6.73
CA ALA A 119 6.38 -5.57 -7.78
C ALA A 119 7.66 -6.15 -8.40
N LEU A 120 8.66 -5.29 -8.65
CA LEU A 120 9.97 -5.73 -9.13
C LEU A 120 10.70 -6.60 -8.09
N ALA A 121 10.61 -6.27 -6.80
CA ALA A 121 11.22 -7.05 -5.72
C ALA A 121 10.62 -8.45 -5.61
N VAL A 122 9.29 -8.56 -5.70
CA VAL A 122 8.58 -9.86 -5.74
C VAL A 122 9.00 -10.68 -6.96
N PHE A 123 9.03 -10.06 -8.15
CA PHE A 123 9.48 -10.74 -9.36
C PHE A 123 10.90 -11.29 -9.24
N LEU A 124 11.84 -10.47 -8.76
CA LEU A 124 13.23 -10.89 -8.55
C LEU A 124 13.36 -11.98 -7.47
N THR A 125 12.52 -11.94 -6.43
CA THR A 125 12.49 -12.98 -5.38
C THR A 125 12.11 -14.33 -5.99
N TRP A 126 11.08 -14.36 -6.84
CA TRP A 126 10.69 -15.59 -7.53
C TRP A 126 11.76 -16.09 -8.51
N LEU A 127 12.50 -15.19 -9.17
CA LEU A 127 13.67 -15.57 -9.97
C LEU A 127 14.75 -16.24 -9.13
N VAL A 128 15.01 -15.72 -7.92
CA VAL A 128 15.95 -16.32 -6.97
C VAL A 128 15.47 -17.68 -6.46
N VAL A 129 14.17 -17.80 -6.13
CA VAL A 129 13.55 -19.08 -5.74
C VAL A 129 13.72 -20.10 -6.85
N PHE A 130 13.36 -19.78 -8.09
CA PHE A 130 13.53 -20.69 -9.23
C PHE A 130 15.01 -21.08 -9.42
N ARG A 131 15.92 -20.10 -9.37
CA ARG A 131 17.35 -20.34 -9.52
C ARG A 131 17.89 -21.30 -8.45
N SER A 132 17.36 -21.26 -7.23
CA SER A 132 17.81 -22.13 -6.13
C SER A 132 17.73 -23.63 -6.44
N PHE A 133 16.83 -24.04 -7.35
CA PHE A 133 16.67 -25.43 -7.81
C PHE A 133 17.64 -25.84 -8.93
N THR A 134 18.36 -24.88 -9.53
CA THR A 134 19.21 -25.10 -10.71
C THR A 134 20.72 -25.01 -10.39
N LEU A 135 21.09 -25.01 -9.10
CA LEU A 135 22.47 -24.80 -8.63
C LEU A 135 23.30 -26.09 -8.65
N THR A 136 23.45 -26.70 -9.82
CA THR A 136 24.14 -27.99 -9.99
C THR A 136 25.64 -27.88 -10.32
N SER A 137 26.13 -26.69 -10.67
CA SER A 137 27.54 -26.45 -11.00
C SER A 137 28.14 -25.30 -10.18
N GLU A 138 29.47 -25.28 -10.06
CA GLU A 138 30.20 -24.23 -9.31
C GLU A 138 29.99 -22.85 -9.91
N GLY A 139 30.05 -22.73 -11.23
CA GLY A 139 29.76 -21.47 -11.91
C GLY A 139 28.33 -20.98 -11.65
N ARG A 140 27.34 -21.88 -11.58
CA ARG A 140 25.95 -21.51 -11.25
C ARG A 140 25.80 -21.08 -9.79
N LEU A 141 26.54 -21.69 -8.87
CA LEU A 141 26.57 -21.27 -7.47
C LEU A 141 27.09 -19.84 -7.33
N ILE A 142 28.19 -19.49 -7.99
CA ILE A 142 28.74 -18.12 -7.89
C ILE A 142 27.83 -17.11 -8.57
N PHE A 143 27.23 -17.49 -9.68
CA PHE A 143 26.28 -16.64 -10.39
C PHE A 143 25.01 -16.35 -9.57
N CYS A 144 24.72 -17.10 -8.50
CA CYS A 144 23.59 -16.81 -7.61
C CYS A 144 23.74 -15.46 -6.90
N ALA A 145 24.97 -14.95 -6.75
CA ALA A 145 25.26 -13.66 -6.15
C ALA A 145 24.65 -12.48 -6.92
N VAL A 146 24.55 -12.59 -8.25
CA VAL A 146 24.08 -11.50 -9.14
C VAL A 146 22.62 -11.11 -8.88
N PRO A 147 21.63 -12.02 -8.95
CA PRO A 147 20.24 -11.66 -8.66
C PRO A 147 20.04 -11.29 -7.18
N THR A 148 20.81 -11.85 -6.25
CA THR A 148 20.73 -11.47 -4.83
C THR A 148 21.27 -10.07 -4.56
N LEU A 149 22.30 -9.63 -5.31
CA LEU A 149 22.79 -8.24 -5.26
C LEU A 149 21.73 -7.28 -5.79
N ALA A 150 21.03 -7.65 -6.87
CA ALA A 150 19.92 -6.85 -7.40
C ALA A 150 18.78 -6.72 -6.38
N LEU A 151 18.45 -7.80 -5.66
CA LEU A 151 17.47 -7.76 -4.57
C LEU A 151 17.88 -6.81 -3.45
N LEU A 152 19.12 -6.91 -2.96
CA LEU A 152 19.63 -6.03 -1.91
C LEU A 152 19.68 -4.57 -2.36
N GLY A 153 20.13 -4.32 -3.59
CA GLY A 153 20.18 -2.97 -4.17
C GLY A 153 18.80 -2.35 -4.30
N LEU A 154 17.82 -3.10 -4.84
CA LEU A 154 16.44 -2.63 -4.94
C LEU A 154 15.83 -2.39 -3.56
N SER A 155 16.05 -3.30 -2.59
CA SER A 155 15.52 -3.15 -1.23
C SER A 155 16.10 -1.90 -0.55
N ALA A 156 17.39 -1.61 -0.78
CA ALA A 156 18.07 -0.42 -0.26
C ALA A 156 17.59 0.90 -0.89
N THR A 157 17.00 0.87 -2.09
CA THR A 157 16.39 2.08 -2.69
C THR A 157 15.04 2.43 -2.08
N VAL A 158 14.32 1.44 -1.54
CA VAL A 158 12.96 1.62 -1.02
C VAL A 158 12.97 1.76 0.51
N ASN A 159 13.90 1.08 1.19
CA ASN A 159 13.99 1.07 2.63
C ASN A 159 15.43 1.37 3.09
N THR A 160 15.58 2.26 4.07
CA THR A 160 16.87 2.70 4.65
C THR A 160 17.17 2.07 6.01
N ASP A 161 16.49 0.97 6.35
CA ASP A 161 16.71 0.23 7.60
C ASP A 161 18.20 -0.15 7.78
N PRO A 162 18.82 0.15 8.94
CA PRO A 162 20.24 -0.18 9.19
C PRO A 162 20.54 -1.69 9.10
N THR A 163 19.54 -2.54 9.30
CA THR A 163 19.62 -3.99 9.13
C THR A 163 19.97 -4.38 7.69
N LEU A 164 19.52 -3.62 6.68
CA LEU A 164 19.90 -3.84 5.28
C LEU A 164 21.41 -3.65 5.06
N GLY A 165 22.03 -2.68 5.74
CA GLY A 165 23.47 -2.50 5.72
C GLY A 165 24.22 -3.71 6.31
N THR A 166 23.68 -4.30 7.38
CA THR A 166 24.23 -5.52 8.00
C THR A 166 24.09 -6.73 7.07
N LEU A 167 22.93 -6.91 6.45
CA LEU A 167 22.70 -7.97 5.46
C LEU A 167 23.63 -7.83 4.25
N PHE A 168 23.87 -6.61 3.79
CA PHE A 168 24.83 -6.33 2.72
C PHE A 168 26.26 -6.70 3.11
N LEU A 169 26.69 -6.40 4.35
CA LEU A 169 28.01 -6.80 4.85
C LEU A 169 28.17 -8.32 4.88
N VAL A 170 27.16 -9.04 5.38
CA VAL A 170 27.14 -10.51 5.40
C VAL A 170 27.18 -11.07 3.97
N TYR A 171 26.43 -10.46 3.04
CA TYR A 171 26.47 -10.79 1.63
C TYR A 171 27.88 -10.63 1.03
N VAL A 172 28.56 -9.50 1.27
CA VAL A 172 29.93 -9.25 0.77
C VAL A 172 30.92 -10.26 1.34
N LEU A 173 30.83 -10.56 2.64
CA LEU A 173 31.69 -11.55 3.30
C LEU A 173 31.49 -12.95 2.68
N SER A 174 30.24 -13.37 2.52
CA SER A 174 29.89 -14.69 1.99
C SER A 174 30.30 -14.84 0.51
N THR A 175 30.03 -13.84 -0.32
CA THR A 175 30.41 -13.86 -1.75
C THR A 175 31.92 -13.79 -1.96
N THR A 176 32.64 -13.01 -1.15
CA THR A 176 34.11 -12.99 -1.17
C THR A 176 34.67 -14.36 -0.79
N PHE A 177 34.12 -15.01 0.23
CA PHE A 177 34.48 -16.37 0.60
C PHE A 177 34.25 -17.36 -0.57
N MET A 178 33.11 -17.27 -1.26
CA MET A 178 32.82 -18.14 -2.42
C MET A 178 33.86 -17.99 -3.53
N LEU A 179 34.22 -16.75 -3.89
CA LEU A 179 35.20 -16.46 -4.94
C LEU A 179 36.60 -16.97 -4.56
N ILE A 180 37.00 -16.80 -3.30
CA ILE A 180 38.28 -17.26 -2.81
C ILE A 180 38.33 -18.78 -2.73
N HIS A 181 37.23 -19.41 -2.32
CA HIS A 181 37.15 -20.86 -2.26
C HIS A 181 37.23 -21.48 -3.65
N GLU A 182 36.57 -20.90 -4.66
CA GLU A 182 36.66 -21.36 -6.05
C GLU A 182 38.08 -21.20 -6.60
N THR A 183 38.71 -20.04 -6.42
CA THR A 183 40.08 -19.83 -6.91
C THR A 183 41.07 -20.81 -6.27
N HIS A 184 40.87 -21.15 -4.99
CA HIS A 184 41.64 -22.18 -4.32
C HIS A 184 41.43 -23.58 -4.93
N LEU A 185 40.17 -24.01 -5.10
CA LEU A 185 39.85 -25.29 -5.72
C LEU A 185 40.38 -25.40 -7.15
N ALA A 186 40.26 -24.32 -7.94
CA ALA A 186 40.78 -24.25 -9.31
C ALA A 186 42.32 -24.32 -9.35
N GLN A 187 43.01 -23.70 -8.41
CA GLN A 187 44.47 -23.79 -8.29
C GLN A 187 44.93 -25.19 -7.86
N GLU A 188 44.23 -25.82 -6.91
CA GLU A 188 44.51 -27.20 -6.51
C GLU A 188 44.30 -28.18 -7.66
N ALA A 189 43.22 -28.02 -8.44
CA ALA A 189 42.96 -28.84 -9.62
C ALA A 189 44.08 -28.74 -10.66
N LYS A 190 44.53 -27.52 -10.96
CA LYS A 190 45.67 -27.28 -11.88
C LYS A 190 46.98 -27.88 -11.36
N ARG A 191 47.24 -27.78 -10.06
CA ARG A 191 48.45 -28.35 -9.43
C ARG A 191 48.45 -29.87 -9.42
N ARG A 192 47.30 -30.49 -9.14
CA ARG A 192 47.11 -31.95 -9.25
C ARG A 192 47.35 -32.42 -10.68
N GLN A 193 46.84 -31.69 -11.68
CA GLN A 193 47.13 -31.98 -13.09
C GLN A 193 48.61 -31.81 -13.46
N ALA A 194 49.30 -30.84 -12.83
CA ALA A 194 50.72 -30.59 -13.03
C ALA A 194 51.65 -31.51 -12.20
N GLY A 195 51.12 -32.45 -11.40
CA GLY A 195 51.91 -33.38 -10.58
C GLY A 195 52.68 -32.73 -9.44
N LEU A 196 52.33 -31.51 -9.03
CA LEU A 196 53.01 -30.76 -7.97
C LEU A 196 52.40 -31.09 -6.59
N GLY A 197 53.25 -31.27 -5.57
CA GLY A 197 52.86 -31.59 -4.19
C GLY A 197 52.10 -30.46 -3.45
N VAL A 198 51.71 -30.74 -2.19
CA VAL A 198 50.94 -29.80 -1.34
C VAL A 198 51.72 -28.51 -1.11
N ALA A 199 51.11 -27.38 -1.42
CA ALA A 199 51.72 -26.06 -1.23
C ALA A 199 51.76 -25.65 0.26
N PRO A 200 52.76 -24.89 0.72
CA PRO A 200 52.66 -24.16 1.98
C PRO A 200 51.52 -23.13 1.93
N SER A 201 50.97 -22.77 3.08
CA SER A 201 49.65 -22.14 3.28
C SER A 201 49.43 -20.84 2.48
N ILE A 202 48.98 -20.99 1.24
CA ILE A 202 48.42 -19.95 0.37
C ILE A 202 47.16 -19.31 0.98
N LEU A 203 46.56 -19.99 1.97
CA LEU A 203 45.46 -19.54 2.80
C LEU A 203 45.74 -18.19 3.50
N SER A 204 46.99 -17.91 3.93
CA SER A 204 47.29 -16.65 4.62
C SER A 204 47.26 -15.43 3.69
N ARG A 205 47.77 -15.57 2.46
CA ARG A 205 47.73 -14.50 1.45
C ARG A 205 46.31 -14.24 0.94
N HIS A 206 45.50 -15.29 0.80
CA HIS A 206 44.10 -15.13 0.38
C HIS A 206 43.23 -14.58 1.51
N ALA A 207 43.48 -14.97 2.77
CA ALA A 207 42.86 -14.35 3.94
C ALA A 207 43.22 -12.87 4.06
N GLN A 208 44.48 -12.49 3.78
CA GLN A 208 44.89 -11.08 3.73
C GLN A 208 44.16 -10.28 2.65
N ILE A 209 43.98 -10.84 1.44
CA ILE A 209 43.20 -10.19 0.38
C ILE A 209 41.72 -10.10 0.77
N THR A 210 41.16 -11.11 1.43
CA THR A 210 39.78 -11.08 1.95
C THR A 210 39.60 -9.94 2.93
N ILE A 211 40.49 -9.85 3.93
CA ILE A 211 40.46 -8.83 4.97
C ILE A 211 40.62 -7.45 4.33
N LEU A 212 41.50 -7.31 3.34
CA LEU A 212 41.69 -6.06 2.60
C LEU A 212 40.45 -5.66 1.79
N CYS A 213 39.80 -6.61 1.11
CA CYS A 213 38.57 -6.35 0.35
C CYS A 213 37.39 -6.00 1.27
N VAL A 214 37.25 -6.70 2.40
CA VAL A 214 36.19 -6.45 3.39
C VAL A 214 36.41 -5.12 4.09
N ALA A 215 37.63 -4.85 4.56
CA ALA A 215 37.97 -3.56 5.17
C ALA A 215 37.82 -2.42 4.15
N GLY A 216 38.26 -2.64 2.92
CA GLY A 216 38.10 -1.70 1.81
C GLY A 216 36.63 -1.40 1.52
N ALA A 217 35.77 -2.42 1.44
CA ALA A 217 34.33 -2.25 1.23
C ALA A 217 33.64 -1.55 2.41
N ALA A 218 34.03 -1.85 3.65
CA ALA A 218 33.47 -1.21 4.84
C ALA A 218 33.89 0.27 4.94
N ILE A 219 35.17 0.58 4.68
CA ILE A 219 35.69 1.96 4.70
C ILE A 219 35.08 2.76 3.55
N LEU A 220 35.08 2.21 2.32
CA LEU A 220 34.44 2.85 1.18
C LEU A 220 32.96 3.05 1.43
N GLY A 221 32.24 2.04 1.95
CA GLY A 221 30.82 2.15 2.29
C GLY A 221 30.55 3.27 3.31
N GLY A 222 31.33 3.34 4.39
CA GLY A 222 31.20 4.41 5.39
C GLY A 222 31.53 5.80 4.85
N MET A 223 32.60 5.93 4.06
CA MET A 223 32.97 7.20 3.41
C MET A 223 31.91 7.63 2.38
N LEU A 224 31.49 6.72 1.50
CA LEU A 224 30.47 7.01 0.49
C LEU A 224 29.13 7.35 1.15
N ALA A 225 28.75 6.69 2.24
CA ALA A 225 27.50 6.99 2.95
C ALA A 225 27.47 8.44 3.46
N SER A 226 28.57 8.94 4.03
CA SER A 226 28.67 10.34 4.47
C SER A 226 28.58 11.33 3.29
N TRP A 227 29.28 11.03 2.19
CA TRP A 227 29.23 11.83 0.96
C TRP A 227 27.85 11.81 0.29
N LEU A 228 27.24 10.64 0.18
CA LEU A 228 25.91 10.45 -0.40
C LEU A 228 24.83 11.12 0.45
N ASN A 229 24.94 11.10 1.78
CA ASN A 229 24.04 11.85 2.66
C ASN A 229 24.18 13.35 2.46
N THR A 230 25.40 13.85 2.27
CA THR A 230 25.65 15.28 2.01
C THR A 230 25.04 15.69 0.67
N ILE A 231 25.30 14.94 -0.41
CA ILE A 231 24.75 15.21 -1.74
C ILE A 231 23.22 15.03 -1.76
N GLY A 232 22.71 13.97 -1.13
CA GLY A 232 21.28 13.69 -1.01
C GLY A 232 20.55 14.80 -0.25
N SER A 233 21.11 15.27 0.86
CA SER A 233 20.56 16.41 1.59
C SER A 233 20.59 17.69 0.75
N ALA A 234 21.65 17.93 -0.03
CA ALA A 234 21.73 19.07 -0.94
C ALA A 234 20.65 19.01 -2.04
N LEU A 235 20.39 17.84 -2.62
CA LEU A 235 19.35 17.63 -3.65
C LEU A 235 17.93 17.80 -3.08
N VAL A 236 17.69 17.36 -1.84
CA VAL A 236 16.43 17.58 -1.13
C VAL A 236 16.24 19.06 -0.79
N THR A 237 17.26 19.73 -0.26
CA THR A 237 17.20 21.18 0.07
C THR A 237 17.00 22.06 -1.15
N THR A 238 17.45 21.62 -2.33
CA THR A 238 17.25 22.33 -3.61
C THR A 238 15.92 21.98 -4.30
N GLY A 239 15.10 21.09 -3.72
CA GLY A 239 13.78 20.75 -4.21
C GLY A 239 13.75 19.91 -5.50
N LEU A 240 14.90 19.44 -5.97
CA LEU A 240 15.01 18.60 -7.17
C LEU A 240 14.56 17.16 -6.92
N VAL A 241 14.61 16.71 -5.66
CA VAL A 241 14.19 15.38 -5.21
C VAL A 241 13.36 15.53 -3.95
N ALA A 242 12.15 14.95 -3.94
CA ALA A 242 11.33 14.93 -2.73
C ALA A 242 12.02 14.09 -1.65
N PRO A 243 12.00 14.50 -0.37
CA PRO A 243 12.59 13.69 0.69
C PRO A 243 11.95 12.30 0.72
N PRO A 244 12.73 11.21 0.89
CA PRO A 244 12.16 9.89 1.11
C PRO A 244 11.25 9.96 2.34
N ALA A 245 10.03 9.46 2.20
CA ALA A 245 9.07 9.41 3.30
C ALA A 245 9.69 8.60 4.44
N GLN A 246 10.21 9.30 5.44
CA GLN A 246 10.84 8.70 6.60
C GLN A 246 9.74 8.00 7.40
N ARG A 247 9.58 6.69 7.17
CA ARG A 247 8.72 5.83 7.99
C ARG A 247 9.32 5.78 9.39
N THR A 248 8.92 6.75 10.19
CA THR A 248 9.11 6.75 11.63
C THR A 248 8.31 5.56 12.18
N THR A 249 8.95 4.73 13.00
CA THR A 249 8.32 3.59 13.69
C THR A 249 7.39 4.02 14.82
N ALA A 250 7.43 5.29 15.22
CA ALA A 250 6.23 5.95 15.68
C ALA A 250 5.43 6.21 14.41
N ALA A 251 4.36 5.44 14.16
CA ALA A 251 3.38 5.79 13.15
C ALA A 251 3.22 7.32 13.25
N PRO A 252 3.62 8.11 12.23
CA PRO A 252 3.33 9.53 12.28
C PRO A 252 1.85 9.52 12.52
N GLN A 253 1.50 10.05 13.68
CA GLN A 253 0.13 10.13 14.13
C GLN A 253 -0.40 11.27 13.25
N THR A 254 -0.49 10.99 11.95
CA THR A 254 -0.99 11.89 10.93
C THR A 254 -2.37 12.19 11.45
N PRO A 255 -2.68 13.46 11.74
CA PRO A 255 -4.03 13.80 12.12
C PRO A 255 -4.94 13.16 11.07
N ILE A 256 -5.82 12.27 11.51
CA ILE A 256 -6.72 11.61 10.57
C ILE A 256 -7.65 12.72 10.11
N LEU A 257 -7.33 13.30 8.95
CA LEU A 257 -8.14 14.31 8.32
C LEU A 257 -9.31 13.56 7.70
N TYR A 258 -10.41 13.50 8.43
CA TYR A 258 -11.68 13.08 7.87
C TYR A 258 -12.28 14.28 7.16
N ALA A 259 -12.19 14.26 5.84
CA ALA A 259 -12.94 15.14 4.97
C ALA A 259 -13.91 14.27 4.19
N ALA A 260 -15.18 14.64 4.20
CA ALA A 260 -16.19 14.02 3.38
C ALA A 260 -15.83 14.21 1.90
N GLU A 261 -15.43 13.13 1.26
CA GLU A 261 -15.24 13.13 -0.18
C GLU A 261 -16.57 13.40 -0.88
N ARG A 262 -16.53 14.11 -2.01
CA ARG A 262 -17.73 14.38 -2.82
C ARG A 262 -18.25 13.14 -3.54
N GLU A 263 -17.45 12.08 -3.55
CA GLU A 263 -17.77 10.78 -4.10
C GLU A 263 -17.46 9.70 -3.07
N LEU A 264 -18.37 8.76 -2.89
CA LEU A 264 -18.23 7.57 -2.06
C LEU A 264 -18.28 6.35 -2.99
N ARG A 265 -17.13 5.76 -3.28
CA ARG A 265 -17.07 4.52 -4.06
C ARG A 265 -17.47 3.32 -3.20
N VAL A 266 -18.21 2.39 -3.80
CA VAL A 266 -18.61 1.14 -3.14
C VAL A 266 -17.45 0.14 -3.23
N GLY A 267 -17.11 -0.51 -2.11
CA GLY A 267 -16.05 -1.53 -2.08
C GLY A 267 -14.62 -0.99 -1.91
N THR A 268 -14.44 0.33 -1.78
CA THR A 268 -13.13 0.98 -1.58
C THR A 268 -12.97 1.56 -0.18
N GLY A 269 -13.37 0.80 0.84
CA GLY A 269 -13.18 1.17 2.25
C GLY A 269 -11.95 0.50 2.87
N PRO A 270 -11.44 1.01 4.00
CA PRO A 270 -10.40 0.31 4.77
C PRO A 270 -10.88 -1.10 5.12
N VAL A 271 -10.11 -2.12 4.74
CA VAL A 271 -10.39 -3.53 5.12
C VAL A 271 -10.00 -3.84 6.57
N GLN A 272 -9.34 -2.89 7.24
CA GLN A 272 -9.01 -2.95 8.66
C GLN A 272 -9.71 -1.79 9.38
N LEU A 273 -10.67 -2.14 10.23
CA LEU A 273 -11.33 -1.20 11.13
C LEU A 273 -10.46 -1.01 12.38
N SER A 274 -10.34 0.22 12.86
CA SER A 274 -9.63 0.55 14.10
C SER A 274 -10.64 0.79 15.22
N ASP A 275 -10.33 0.32 16.44
CA ASP A 275 -11.10 0.61 17.66
C ASP A 275 -10.75 1.98 18.27
N GLN A 276 -9.97 2.80 17.56
CA GLN A 276 -9.62 4.13 18.02
C GLN A 276 -10.87 5.02 18.08
N VAL A 277 -11.14 5.56 19.26
CA VAL A 277 -12.20 6.55 19.45
C VAL A 277 -11.82 7.85 18.75
N VAL A 278 -12.61 8.23 17.74
CA VAL A 278 -12.41 9.46 16.93
C VAL A 278 -13.39 10.59 17.28
N MET A 279 -14.53 10.25 17.89
CA MET A 279 -15.60 11.18 18.21
C MET A 279 -16.41 10.68 19.41
N ARG A 280 -16.71 11.56 20.36
CA ARG A 280 -17.71 11.34 21.41
C ARG A 280 -18.89 12.27 21.20
N VAL A 281 -20.10 11.71 21.24
CA VAL A 281 -21.34 12.46 21.13
C VAL A 281 -22.15 12.26 22.40
N ARG A 282 -22.57 13.37 23.00
CA ARG A 282 -23.53 13.39 24.12
C ARG A 282 -24.85 13.96 23.61
N ALA A 283 -25.94 13.23 23.81
CA ALA A 283 -27.28 13.64 23.44
C ALA A 283 -28.30 12.98 24.38
N ASP A 284 -29.50 13.54 24.46
CA ASP A 284 -30.56 13.00 25.32
C ASP A 284 -31.07 11.63 24.83
N HIS A 285 -31.01 11.40 23.52
CA HIS A 285 -31.42 10.15 22.87
C HIS A 285 -30.44 9.80 21.74
N GLY A 286 -30.32 8.50 21.42
CA GLY A 286 -29.50 8.03 20.30
C GLY A 286 -30.13 8.38 18.95
N ALA A 287 -29.30 8.83 18.01
CA ALA A 287 -29.69 9.12 16.63
C ALA A 287 -28.56 8.72 15.67
N TYR A 288 -28.83 8.80 14.36
CA TYR A 288 -27.78 8.68 13.35
C TYR A 288 -27.03 10.01 13.21
N TRP A 289 -25.72 9.98 13.43
CA TRP A 289 -24.84 11.13 13.26
C TRP A 289 -24.33 11.17 11.82
N ARG A 290 -24.77 12.15 11.04
CA ARG A 290 -24.29 12.34 9.67
C ARG A 290 -23.14 13.33 9.61
N SER A 291 -22.25 13.12 8.65
CA SER A 291 -21.18 14.04 8.28
C SER A 291 -21.28 14.53 6.84
N ALA A 292 -21.96 13.77 5.98
CA ALA A 292 -22.05 14.02 4.55
C ALA A 292 -23.34 13.45 3.99
N THR A 293 -23.76 13.97 2.84
CA THR A 293 -24.96 13.51 2.13
C THR A 293 -24.62 13.28 0.66
N PHE A 294 -25.09 12.18 0.09
CA PHE A 294 -24.92 11.84 -1.32
C PHE A 294 -26.29 11.60 -1.95
N ASP A 295 -26.46 11.98 -3.21
CA ASP A 295 -27.78 11.97 -3.86
C ASP A 295 -27.81 11.25 -5.22
N THR A 296 -26.68 11.09 -5.90
CA THR A 296 -26.62 10.46 -7.23
C THR A 296 -25.80 9.17 -7.19
N TYR A 297 -26.39 8.05 -7.60
CA TYR A 297 -25.66 6.79 -7.79
C TYR A 297 -24.97 6.76 -9.17
N THR A 298 -23.68 6.43 -9.20
CA THR A 298 -22.84 6.44 -10.42
C THR A 298 -22.64 5.07 -11.06
N GLY A 299 -23.13 3.99 -10.45
CA GLY A 299 -22.91 2.60 -10.87
C GLY A 299 -21.79 1.89 -10.12
N ASP A 300 -20.79 2.64 -9.66
CA ASP A 300 -19.66 2.16 -8.83
C ASP A 300 -19.57 2.88 -7.48
N GLY A 301 -20.48 3.82 -7.21
CA GLY A 301 -20.41 4.72 -6.09
C GLY A 301 -21.62 5.64 -5.97
N TRP A 302 -21.55 6.54 -5.00
CA TRP A 302 -22.46 7.64 -4.77
C TRP A 302 -21.70 8.96 -4.92
N ARG A 303 -22.34 9.98 -5.48
CA ARG A 303 -21.80 11.33 -5.64
C ARG A 303 -22.77 12.33 -5.02
N ASN A 304 -22.21 13.36 -4.39
CA ASN A 304 -22.95 14.56 -4.02
C ASN A 304 -22.96 15.56 -5.19
N SER A 305 -24.12 15.76 -5.81
CA SER A 305 -24.38 16.74 -6.88
C SER A 305 -24.82 18.11 -6.36
N LEU A 306 -25.00 18.23 -5.03
CA LEU A 306 -25.56 19.37 -4.30
C LEU A 306 -24.49 20.35 -3.80
N THR A 307 -23.37 20.49 -4.52
CA THR A 307 -22.14 21.14 -4.05
C THR A 307 -22.14 22.68 -4.08
N ALA A 308 -23.30 23.33 -4.13
CA ALA A 308 -23.33 24.79 -4.11
C ALA A 308 -23.09 25.28 -2.66
N ASP A 309 -21.99 26.00 -2.45
CA ASP A 309 -21.60 26.50 -1.14
C ASP A 309 -22.39 27.76 -0.76
N ILE A 310 -23.10 27.68 0.36
CA ILE A 310 -23.74 28.79 1.05
C ILE A 310 -22.85 29.19 2.23
N LEU A 311 -22.35 30.42 2.23
CA LEU A 311 -21.65 30.96 3.39
C LEU A 311 -22.66 31.19 4.52
N LEU A 312 -22.39 30.63 5.71
CA LEU A 312 -23.26 30.80 6.86
C LEU A 312 -22.89 32.07 7.64
N ASP A 313 -23.91 32.83 8.04
CA ASP A 313 -23.75 34.03 8.84
C ASP A 313 -23.44 33.64 10.29
N LYS A 314 -22.28 34.07 10.79
CA LYS A 314 -21.84 33.78 12.16
C LYS A 314 -22.17 34.94 13.10
N ARG A 315 -22.60 34.61 14.31
CA ARG A 315 -22.86 35.57 15.39
C ARG A 315 -22.01 35.22 16.62
N LEU A 316 -21.28 36.20 17.13
CA LEU A 316 -20.56 36.05 18.40
C LEU A 316 -21.52 36.31 19.56
N VAL A 317 -21.80 35.28 20.36
CA VAL A 317 -22.71 35.33 21.50
C VAL A 317 -21.94 35.05 22.79
N GLU A 318 -22.39 35.59 23.91
CA GLU A 318 -21.86 35.21 25.23
C GLU A 318 -22.23 33.75 25.54
N ALA A 319 -21.29 33.01 26.11
CA ALA A 319 -21.57 31.66 26.57
C ALA A 319 -22.61 31.74 27.72
N ARG A 320 -23.75 31.05 27.56
CA ARG A 320 -24.70 30.84 28.67
C ARG A 320 -24.20 29.68 29.55
N GLU A 321 -24.53 29.75 30.85
CA GLU A 321 -24.04 28.90 31.97
C GLU A 321 -23.64 27.45 31.65
N ALA A 322 -22.63 27.00 32.41
CA ALA A 322 -21.74 25.86 32.23
C ALA A 322 -22.36 24.52 31.80
N ASP A 323 -21.85 23.99 30.68
CA ASP A 323 -21.94 22.58 30.30
C ASP A 323 -21.10 21.73 31.31
N PRO A 324 -21.51 20.52 31.73
CA PRO A 324 -20.83 19.70 32.74
C PRO A 324 -19.40 19.24 32.41
N PHE A 325 -18.81 19.68 31.29
CA PHE A 325 -17.46 19.32 30.85
C PHE A 325 -16.53 20.51 30.58
N ALA A 326 -16.89 21.73 31.00
CA ALA A 326 -16.13 22.93 30.69
C ALA A 326 -14.62 22.85 31.07
N PRO A 327 -13.68 22.99 30.10
CA PRO A 327 -12.31 23.33 30.43
C PRO A 327 -12.27 24.78 30.94
N THR A 328 -11.66 24.99 32.10
CA THR A 328 -11.64 26.22 32.91
C THR A 328 -10.97 27.44 32.25
N THR A 329 -10.65 27.38 30.96
CA THR A 329 -9.76 28.32 30.28
C THR A 329 -10.08 28.44 28.80
N SER A 330 -11.19 29.10 28.44
CA SER A 330 -11.32 29.73 27.13
C SER A 330 -12.39 30.83 27.20
N ALA A 331 -12.26 31.85 26.36
CA ALA A 331 -13.06 33.07 26.38
C ALA A 331 -14.58 32.78 26.51
N ASN A 332 -15.30 33.61 27.27
CA ASN A 332 -16.75 33.50 27.52
C ASN A 332 -17.63 33.79 26.27
N ARG A 333 -17.12 33.53 25.07
CA ARG A 333 -17.77 33.81 23.79
C ARG A 333 -17.78 32.57 22.92
N VAL A 334 -18.94 32.30 22.32
CA VAL A 334 -19.16 31.21 21.36
C VAL A 334 -19.58 31.80 20.02
N VAL A 335 -19.21 31.12 18.94
CA VAL A 335 -19.75 31.41 17.61
C VAL A 335 -21.03 30.60 17.45
N GLU A 336 -22.15 31.28 17.30
CA GLU A 336 -23.45 30.69 16.98
C GLU A 336 -23.75 30.93 15.50
N VAL A 337 -24.19 29.87 14.83
CA VAL A 337 -24.51 29.87 13.40
C VAL A 337 -25.90 29.26 13.23
N GLU A 338 -26.79 30.03 12.61
CA GLU A 338 -28.09 29.53 12.21
C GLU A 338 -27.98 28.90 10.82
N VAL A 339 -28.35 27.62 10.73
CA VAL A 339 -28.25 26.84 9.50
C VAL A 339 -29.44 27.19 8.62
N ARG A 340 -29.17 27.63 7.40
CA ARG A 340 -30.24 28.01 6.46
C ARG A 340 -31.00 26.78 5.99
N ARG A 341 -32.33 26.88 5.96
CA ARG A 341 -33.18 25.85 5.36
C ARG A 341 -33.18 25.98 3.82
N THR A 342 -32.89 24.89 3.15
CA THR A 342 -33.00 24.61 1.72
C THR A 342 -34.30 23.83 1.43
N ALA A 343 -34.64 23.66 0.15
CA ALA A 343 -35.79 22.83 -0.25
C ALA A 343 -35.59 21.33 0.03
N ILE A 344 -34.36 20.90 0.32
CA ILE A 344 -33.97 19.49 0.51
C ILE A 344 -33.95 19.15 2.01
N ASN A 345 -33.60 20.09 2.88
CA ASN A 345 -33.48 19.88 4.32
C ASN A 345 -34.70 20.37 5.14
N GLN A 346 -35.87 20.51 4.49
CA GLN A 346 -37.04 21.05 5.15
C GLN A 346 -37.75 19.97 5.98
N VAL A 347 -37.66 20.07 7.30
CA VAL A 347 -38.40 19.21 8.22
C VAL A 347 -39.83 19.70 8.36
N GLY A 348 -40.78 18.78 8.17
CA GLY A 348 -42.19 18.99 8.50
C GLY A 348 -42.42 18.89 10.01
N SER A 349 -42.77 17.70 10.50
CA SER A 349 -42.86 17.39 11.93
C SER A 349 -41.58 16.74 12.44
N GLY A 350 -41.03 17.28 13.52
CA GLY A 350 -39.87 16.71 14.20
C GLY A 350 -39.69 17.28 15.59
N HIS A 351 -38.77 16.67 16.34
CA HIS A 351 -38.35 17.14 17.65
C HIS A 351 -36.93 17.70 17.58
N ARG A 352 -36.61 18.60 18.51
CA ARG A 352 -35.26 19.15 18.62
C ARG A 352 -34.38 18.23 19.45
N LEU A 353 -33.22 17.88 18.91
CA LEU A 353 -32.19 17.11 19.60
C LEU A 353 -30.95 17.98 19.78
N LYS A 354 -30.59 18.24 21.03
CA LYS A 354 -29.31 18.88 21.40
C LYS A 354 -28.21 17.83 21.48
N GLN A 355 -27.07 18.15 20.89
CA GLN A 355 -25.96 17.23 20.69
C GLN A 355 -24.67 17.98 21.00
N THR A 356 -23.88 17.48 21.94
CA THR A 356 -22.53 17.98 22.18
C THR A 356 -21.55 16.99 21.57
N VAL A 357 -20.77 17.45 20.59
CA VAL A 357 -19.81 16.63 19.86
C VAL A 357 -18.41 17.06 20.23
N ARG A 358 -17.60 16.10 20.66
CA ARG A 358 -16.18 16.28 20.95
C ARG A 358 -15.37 15.35 20.06
N LEU A 359 -14.48 15.93 19.28
CA LEU A 359 -13.55 15.19 18.44
C LEU A 359 -12.37 14.72 19.31
N GLU A 360 -12.08 13.41 19.29
CA GLU A 360 -11.01 12.80 20.10
C GLU A 360 -9.83 12.33 19.26
N GLY A 361 -8.65 12.31 19.88
CA GLY A 361 -7.39 11.97 19.21
C GLY A 361 -6.86 13.11 18.35
N LEU A 362 -6.09 12.75 17.31
CA LEU A 362 -5.54 13.71 16.33
C LEU A 362 -6.49 13.93 15.15
N GLY A 363 -7.74 13.46 15.22
CA GLY A 363 -8.71 13.63 14.15
C GLY A 363 -8.95 15.11 13.85
N GLN A 364 -8.71 15.53 12.61
CA GLN A 364 -9.17 16.80 12.09
C GLN A 364 -10.40 16.48 11.23
N PHE A 365 -11.54 17.09 11.54
CA PHE A 365 -12.75 16.89 10.75
C PHE A 365 -13.02 18.17 9.98
N ALA A 366 -13.23 18.06 8.67
CA ALA A 366 -13.58 19.18 7.81
C ALA A 366 -15.11 19.41 7.78
N GLU A 367 -15.89 18.57 8.45
CA GLU A 367 -17.35 18.67 8.54
C GLU A 367 -17.85 18.70 9.99
N ILE A 368 -19.02 19.30 10.16
CA ILE A 368 -19.78 19.23 11.42
C ILE A 368 -20.67 18.00 11.39
N HIS A 369 -20.57 17.21 12.46
CA HIS A 369 -21.35 16.02 12.67
C HIS A 369 -22.58 16.35 13.53
N GLY A 370 -23.75 15.86 13.13
CA GLY A 370 -24.99 16.08 13.85
C GLY A 370 -26.06 15.08 13.41
N ALA A 371 -27.24 15.13 14.03
CA ALA A 371 -28.37 14.35 13.48
C ALA A 371 -28.92 15.01 12.21
N SER A 372 -29.98 14.41 11.69
CA SER A 372 -30.73 14.94 10.56
C SER A 372 -31.08 16.41 10.78
N GLU A 373 -30.81 17.23 9.78
CA GLU A 373 -31.15 18.66 9.72
C GLU A 373 -30.64 19.50 10.90
N PRO A 374 -29.33 19.83 10.92
CA PRO A 374 -28.80 20.78 11.87
C PRO A 374 -29.49 22.14 11.67
N ALA A 375 -29.99 22.73 12.75
CA ALA A 375 -30.68 24.02 12.75
C ALA A 375 -29.79 25.12 13.34
N VAL A 376 -29.06 24.81 14.41
CA VAL A 376 -28.14 25.74 15.06
C VAL A 376 -26.85 25.00 15.40
N VAL A 377 -25.72 25.65 15.13
CA VAL A 377 -24.40 25.19 15.56
C VAL A 377 -23.75 26.22 16.45
N ARG A 378 -23.16 25.78 17.57
CA ARG A 378 -22.38 26.61 18.47
C ARG A 378 -20.98 26.04 18.64
N ILE A 379 -19.97 26.85 18.36
CA ILE A 379 -18.56 26.47 18.45
C ILE A 379 -17.90 27.31 19.54
N GLY A 380 -17.33 26.62 20.54
CA GLY A 380 -16.63 27.21 21.68
C GLY A 380 -15.19 26.70 21.82
N GLY A 381 -14.50 27.05 22.89
CA GLY A 381 -13.17 26.49 23.18
C GLY A 381 -12.01 27.10 22.37
N LEU A 382 -12.24 28.19 21.63
CA LEU A 382 -11.25 28.82 20.76
C LEU A 382 -10.85 30.22 21.24
N THR A 383 -9.66 30.68 20.81
CA THR A 383 -9.25 32.07 21.05
C THR A 383 -10.11 33.04 20.23
N ILE A 384 -10.27 34.28 20.70
CA ILE A 384 -11.08 35.31 20.03
C ILE A 384 -10.65 35.50 18.56
N GLY A 385 -9.34 35.55 18.29
CA GLY A 385 -8.81 35.67 16.92
C GLY A 385 -9.01 34.43 16.03
N GLN A 386 -9.26 33.26 16.61
CA GLN A 386 -9.70 32.07 15.87
C GLN A 386 -11.21 32.13 15.57
N LEU A 387 -12.03 32.53 16.54
CA LEU A 387 -13.47 32.72 16.34
C LEU A 387 -13.79 33.76 15.25
N GLU A 388 -13.02 34.85 15.20
CA GLU A 388 -13.17 35.91 14.19
C GLU A 388 -12.77 35.44 12.78
N ARG A 389 -11.86 34.47 12.64
CA ARG A 389 -11.44 33.92 11.35
C ARG A 389 -12.22 32.67 10.92
N LEU A 390 -12.96 32.06 11.83
CA LEU A 390 -13.75 30.85 11.55
C LEU A 390 -14.73 31.08 10.40
N THR A 391 -14.63 30.26 9.35
CA THR A 391 -15.58 30.26 8.23
C THR A 391 -16.35 28.95 8.22
N LEU A 392 -17.66 29.04 8.01
CA LEU A 392 -18.54 27.88 7.86
C LEU A 392 -19.26 27.99 6.53
N ARG A 393 -19.24 26.90 5.77
CA ARG A 393 -19.97 26.77 4.51
C ARG A 393 -20.96 25.64 4.62
N MET A 394 -22.06 25.74 3.90
CA MET A 394 -23.09 24.71 3.85
C MET A 394 -23.36 24.35 2.40
N ASP A 395 -23.40 23.06 2.07
CA ASP A 395 -23.87 22.62 0.76
C ASP A 395 -25.41 22.64 0.68
N LEU A 396 -26.00 22.36 -0.49
CA LEU A 396 -27.47 22.33 -0.60
C LEU A 396 -28.11 21.12 0.10
N ALA A 397 -27.30 20.13 0.49
CA ALA A 397 -27.69 18.96 1.26
C ALA A 397 -27.62 19.19 2.79
N ALA A 398 -27.28 20.41 3.21
CA ALA A 398 -27.10 20.81 4.60
C ALA A 398 -25.92 20.13 5.33
N THR A 399 -24.92 19.68 4.58
CA THR A 399 -23.59 19.36 5.10
C THR A 399 -22.87 20.67 5.43
N ILE A 400 -22.36 20.80 6.66
CA ILE A 400 -21.64 22.00 7.09
C ILE A 400 -20.15 21.72 7.06
N HIS A 401 -19.43 22.45 6.23
CA HIS A 401 -17.99 22.38 6.04
C HIS A 401 -17.25 23.46 6.84
N LEU A 402 -16.14 23.06 7.45
CA LEU A 402 -15.11 23.90 8.05
C LEU A 402 -13.88 23.86 7.14
N PRO A 403 -13.67 24.87 6.27
CA PRO A 403 -12.49 24.94 5.40
C PRO A 403 -11.17 24.94 6.18
N ASP A 404 -11.19 25.49 7.40
CA ASP A 404 -10.08 25.49 8.34
C ASP A 404 -10.42 24.54 9.51
N PRO A 405 -10.06 23.23 9.43
CA PRO A 405 -10.40 22.27 10.47
C PRO A 405 -9.72 22.63 11.79
N ILE A 406 -10.48 22.53 12.87
CA ILE A 406 -10.03 22.93 14.20
C ILE A 406 -9.74 21.66 15.01
N GLN A 407 -8.49 21.49 15.45
CA GLN A 407 -8.11 20.38 16.30
C GLN A 407 -8.74 20.47 17.69
N GLY A 408 -9.29 19.35 18.16
CA GLY A 408 -9.92 19.26 19.47
C GLY A 408 -11.17 20.13 19.61
N ALA A 409 -11.80 20.51 18.49
CA ALA A 409 -13.02 21.29 18.52
C ALA A 409 -14.13 20.53 19.26
N GLU A 410 -14.75 21.25 20.17
CA GLU A 410 -15.99 20.87 20.82
C GLU A 410 -17.07 21.84 20.35
N TYR A 411 -18.17 21.29 19.89
CA TYR A 411 -19.28 22.08 19.38
C TYR A 411 -20.61 21.44 19.76
N GLU A 412 -21.61 22.31 19.86
CA GLU A 412 -22.99 21.93 20.11
C GLU A 412 -23.77 22.08 18.80
N VAL A 413 -24.54 21.05 18.44
CA VAL A 413 -25.48 21.05 17.32
C VAL A 413 -26.88 20.84 17.88
N ILE A 414 -27.79 21.73 17.49
CA ILE A 414 -29.22 21.53 17.70
C ILE A 414 -29.81 21.14 16.35
N SER A 415 -30.30 19.91 16.26
CA SER A 415 -30.87 19.34 15.03
C SER A 415 -32.39 19.21 15.14
N ASP A 416 -33.10 19.48 14.05
CA ASP A 416 -34.54 19.21 13.93
C ASP A 416 -34.70 17.76 13.38
N VAL A 417 -34.88 16.78 14.26
CA VAL A 417 -34.95 15.36 13.87
C VAL A 417 -36.38 14.99 13.46
N PRO A 418 -36.60 14.48 12.24
CA PRO A 418 -37.95 14.16 11.79
C PRO A 418 -38.58 12.96 12.53
N ASP A 419 -39.84 13.09 12.92
CA ASP A 419 -40.62 12.04 13.61
C ASP A 419 -41.52 11.27 12.63
N TRP A 420 -40.93 10.72 11.57
CA TRP A 420 -41.70 9.98 10.56
C TRP A 420 -41.90 8.52 10.96
N THR A 421 -43.16 8.11 11.08
CA THR A 421 -43.53 6.69 11.16
C THR A 421 -43.61 6.06 9.76
N PRO A 422 -43.41 4.74 9.62
CA PRO A 422 -43.60 4.06 8.33
C PRO A 422 -44.97 4.36 7.70
N GLU A 423 -46.02 4.44 8.51
CA GLU A 423 -47.38 4.80 8.09
C GLU A 423 -47.45 6.23 7.55
N SER A 424 -46.80 7.19 8.21
CA SER A 424 -46.75 8.58 7.74
C SER A 424 -46.02 8.72 6.39
N LEU A 425 -44.95 7.94 6.17
CA LEU A 425 -44.22 7.91 4.90
C LEU A 425 -45.05 7.28 3.77
N ARG A 426 -45.86 6.26 4.09
CA ARG A 426 -46.78 5.66 3.09
C ARG A 426 -47.92 6.61 2.69
N LEU A 427 -48.33 7.50 3.60
CA LEU A 427 -49.36 8.51 3.37
C LEU A 427 -48.81 9.83 2.81
N ALA A 428 -47.50 9.92 2.56
CA ALA A 428 -46.87 11.12 2.01
C ALA A 428 -47.49 11.46 0.64
N GLY A 429 -47.86 12.72 0.47
CA GLY A 429 -48.44 13.21 -0.78
C GLY A 429 -47.41 13.36 -1.90
N GLU A 430 -47.90 13.49 -3.14
CA GLU A 430 -47.06 13.62 -4.34
C GLU A 430 -46.70 15.08 -4.69
N ARG A 431 -47.07 16.05 -3.82
CA ARG A 431 -46.77 17.47 -4.04
C ARG A 431 -45.37 17.80 -3.56
N TYR A 432 -44.39 17.51 -4.39
CA TYR A 432 -42.99 17.85 -4.11
C TYR A 432 -42.68 19.31 -4.46
N PRO A 433 -41.73 19.97 -3.76
CA PRO A 433 -41.16 21.24 -4.20
C PRO A 433 -40.62 21.16 -5.63
N ARG A 434 -40.57 22.30 -6.32
CA ARG A 434 -40.13 22.35 -7.72
C ARG A 434 -38.68 21.87 -7.87
N GLU A 435 -37.85 22.17 -6.89
CA GLU A 435 -36.44 21.79 -6.83
C GLU A 435 -36.27 20.27 -6.79
N ILE A 436 -37.09 19.57 -6.00
CA ILE A 436 -37.09 18.10 -5.90
C ILE A 436 -37.60 17.49 -7.20
N THR A 437 -38.71 17.99 -7.73
CA THR A 437 -39.31 17.49 -8.98
C THR A 437 -38.34 17.63 -10.15
N THR A 438 -37.68 18.78 -10.24
CA THR A 438 -36.75 19.09 -11.34
C THR A 438 -35.48 18.26 -11.27
N ARG A 439 -35.09 17.77 -10.10
CA ARG A 439 -33.80 17.10 -9.89
C ARG A 439 -33.92 15.58 -9.80
N TYR A 440 -34.91 15.08 -9.08
CA TYR A 440 -35.04 13.65 -8.73
C TYR A 440 -36.19 12.94 -9.43
N LEU A 441 -37.18 13.67 -9.95
CA LEU A 441 -38.35 13.08 -10.61
C LEU A 441 -38.30 13.21 -12.14
N GLN A 442 -37.11 13.46 -12.69
CA GLN A 442 -36.91 13.49 -14.13
C GLN A 442 -36.91 12.07 -14.68
N VAL A 443 -37.78 11.81 -15.65
CA VAL A 443 -37.72 10.58 -16.44
C VAL A 443 -36.53 10.70 -17.39
N SER A 444 -35.60 9.73 -17.31
CA SER A 444 -34.42 9.69 -18.16
C SER A 444 -34.83 9.70 -19.64
N SER A 445 -34.01 10.26 -20.53
CA SER A 445 -34.30 10.23 -21.98
C SER A 445 -34.45 8.80 -22.51
N VAL A 446 -33.74 7.85 -21.91
CA VAL A 446 -33.80 6.41 -22.21
C VAL A 446 -35.15 5.82 -21.81
N GLU A 447 -35.68 6.16 -20.64
CA GLU A 447 -37.03 5.74 -20.23
C GLU A 447 -38.11 6.43 -21.04
N ARG A 448 -37.90 7.69 -21.46
CA ARG A 448 -38.83 8.41 -22.34
C ARG A 448 -38.97 7.72 -23.69
N ASP A 449 -37.86 7.32 -24.30
CA ASP A 449 -37.83 6.52 -25.53
C ASP A 449 -38.49 5.14 -25.35
N ALA A 450 -38.35 4.52 -24.17
CA ALA A 450 -38.97 3.25 -23.85
C ALA A 450 -40.49 3.37 -23.62
N LEU A 451 -40.93 4.46 -22.98
CA LEU A 451 -42.34 4.81 -22.74
C LEU A 451 -43.05 5.20 -24.04
N GLU A 452 -42.39 5.91 -24.95
CA GLU A 452 -42.94 6.29 -26.26
C GLU A 452 -43.08 5.10 -27.23
N ARG A 453 -42.30 4.02 -27.03
CA ARG A 453 -42.44 2.77 -27.79
C ARG A 453 -43.57 1.88 -27.31
N LEU A 454 -44.22 2.20 -26.19
CA LEU A 454 -45.41 1.49 -25.72
C LEU A 454 -46.67 2.12 -26.37
N PRO A 455 -47.51 1.34 -27.09
CA PRO A 455 -48.72 1.87 -27.70
C PRO A 455 -49.75 2.22 -26.61
N GLY A 456 -50.15 3.49 -26.52
CA GLY A 456 -51.22 3.94 -25.61
C GLY A 456 -52.64 3.68 -26.14
N PRO A 457 -53.70 3.94 -25.35
CA PRO A 457 -53.74 4.24 -23.91
C PRO A 457 -54.61 3.22 -23.11
N GLN A 458 -54.25 2.95 -21.84
CA GLN A 458 -55.25 2.61 -20.82
C GLN A 458 -55.00 3.42 -19.54
N PRO A 459 -56.00 4.15 -19.02
CA PRO A 459 -55.87 4.97 -17.84
C PRO A 459 -56.20 4.14 -16.60
N ALA A 460 -55.20 3.71 -15.83
CA ALA A 460 -55.35 3.43 -14.38
C ALA A 460 -54.04 3.12 -13.64
N ASP A 461 -53.06 2.42 -14.22
CA ASP A 461 -52.05 1.72 -13.38
C ASP A 461 -50.59 2.21 -13.51
N HIS A 462 -50.34 3.33 -14.18
CA HIS A 462 -48.97 3.76 -14.51
C HIS A 462 -48.12 4.31 -13.34
N ILE A 463 -48.67 4.47 -12.13
CA ILE A 463 -47.87 4.90 -10.96
C ILE A 463 -47.18 3.70 -10.25
N LEU A 464 -47.60 2.46 -10.53
CA LEU A 464 -47.00 1.26 -9.92
C LEU A 464 -45.83 0.65 -10.71
N ALA A 465 -45.73 0.88 -12.02
CA ALA A 465 -44.68 0.27 -12.84
C ALA A 465 -43.29 0.92 -12.67
N ALA A 466 -43.21 2.20 -12.27
CA ALA A 466 -41.94 2.85 -11.93
C ALA A 466 -41.41 2.46 -10.54
N ARG A 467 -42.20 1.75 -9.72
CA ARG A 467 -41.85 1.36 -8.35
C ARG A 467 -41.07 0.04 -8.22
N CYS A 468 -40.90 -0.73 -9.30
CA CYS A 468 -40.29 -2.07 -9.23
C CYS A 468 -38.93 -2.24 -9.94
N LEU A 469 -38.35 -1.21 -10.54
CA LEU A 469 -37.11 -1.35 -11.32
C LEU A 469 -35.79 -0.99 -10.59
N VAL A 470 -35.84 -0.85 -9.25
CA VAL A 470 -34.63 -0.64 -8.41
C VAL A 470 -34.37 -1.81 -7.45
N ALA A 471 -35.03 -2.96 -7.64
CA ALA A 471 -34.79 -4.15 -6.84
C ALA A 471 -34.60 -5.40 -7.71
N HIS A 472 -33.39 -5.58 -8.25
CA HIS A 472 -32.88 -6.93 -8.51
C HIS A 472 -31.42 -7.01 -8.08
N PRO A 473 -31.10 -7.72 -6.98
CA PRO A 473 -29.77 -8.24 -6.76
C PRO A 473 -29.62 -9.49 -7.63
N VAL A 474 -28.69 -9.47 -8.59
CA VAL A 474 -28.26 -10.70 -9.26
C VAL A 474 -27.19 -11.33 -8.37
N GLY A 475 -27.65 -12.17 -7.45
CA GLY A 475 -26.89 -13.30 -6.95
C GLY A 475 -27.36 -14.55 -7.70
N ASP A 476 -26.47 -15.12 -8.51
CA ASP A 476 -26.15 -16.55 -8.56
C ASP A 476 -25.28 -16.83 -9.81
N ARG A 477 -23.96 -16.89 -9.58
CA ARG A 477 -23.07 -17.98 -10.01
C ARG A 477 -21.66 -17.78 -9.46
#